data_AF-A0A5C7RU16-F1
#
_entry.id   AF-A0A5C7RU16-F1
#
_cell.length_a   1.000
_cell.length_b   1.000
_cell.length_c   1.000
_cell.angle_alpha   90.00
_cell.angle_beta   90.00
_cell.angle_gamma   90.00
#
_symmetry.space_group_name_H-M   'P 1'
#
loop_
_entity.id
_entity.type
_entity.pdbx_description
1 polymer ?
#
loop_
_entity_poly.entity_id
_entity_poly.type
_entity_poly.pdbx_seq_one_letter_code
_entity_poly.pdbx_strand_id
1 'polypeptide(L)'
;MNAPTTNTASFANGFEIPLHRSLTEPILLGGAPRTVAIANGTLAAAVGLGLQLWLPGMVLWIVGHSLAVWGARVDAQFMAVFARHIKHRQLLDV
;
A
#
# COMPACT_ATOMS: atom_id res chain seq x y z
N MET A 1 33.58 -9.07 -38.00
CA MET A 1 33.93 -9.93 -36.84
C MET A 1 33.23 -9.33 -35.62
N ASN A 2 31.97 -9.69 -35.36
CA ASN A 2 31.19 -9.09 -34.26
C ASN A 2 30.68 -10.24 -33.38
N ALA A 3 31.12 -10.29 -32.12
CA ALA A 3 30.74 -11.31 -31.15
C ALA A 3 29.29 -11.11 -30.68
N PRO A 4 28.52 -12.20 -30.44
CA PRO A 4 27.24 -12.09 -29.77
C PRO A 4 27.47 -11.80 -28.28
N THR A 5 27.08 -10.61 -27.81
CA THR A 5 27.00 -10.29 -26.38
C THR A 5 25.77 -10.97 -25.77
N THR A 6 25.90 -12.26 -25.49
CA THR A 6 24.89 -13.01 -24.74
C THR A 6 25.14 -12.78 -23.26
N ASN A 7 24.54 -11.74 -22.68
CA ASN A 7 24.50 -11.55 -21.23
C ASN A 7 23.46 -12.51 -20.62
N THR A 8 23.74 -13.81 -20.67
CA THR A 8 23.03 -14.82 -19.88
C THR A 8 23.60 -14.76 -18.48
N ALA A 9 23.00 -13.93 -17.62
CA ALA A 9 23.11 -14.11 -16.18
C ALA A 9 22.46 -15.45 -15.82
N SER A 10 23.21 -16.54 -16.02
CA SER A 10 22.86 -17.89 -15.61
C SER A 10 22.91 -17.92 -14.10
N PHE A 11 21.77 -17.73 -13.44
CA PHE A 11 21.63 -18.08 -12.03
C PHE A 11 22.10 -19.52 -11.85
N ALA A 12 22.96 -19.80 -10.87
CA ALA A 12 23.48 -21.14 -10.64
C ALA A 12 22.31 -22.12 -10.40
N ASN A 13 22.32 -23.26 -11.10
CA ASN A 13 21.31 -24.31 -10.94
C ASN A 13 21.21 -24.70 -9.45
N GLY A 14 19.99 -24.64 -8.88
CA GLY A 14 19.72 -24.97 -7.47
C GLY A 14 19.56 -23.79 -6.51
N PHE A 15 19.64 -22.54 -6.97
CA PHE A 15 19.33 -21.33 -6.17
C PHE A 15 17.93 -20.74 -6.43
N GLU A 16 17.08 -21.45 -7.17
CA GLU A 16 15.70 -21.06 -7.41
C GLU A 16 14.78 -21.65 -6.32
N ILE A 17 14.10 -20.77 -5.58
CA ILE A 17 13.12 -21.15 -4.56
C ILE A 17 11.75 -20.62 -5.00
N PRO A 18 10.69 -21.45 -5.01
CA PRO A 18 9.35 -20.99 -5.35
C PRO A 18 8.89 -19.91 -4.35
N LEU A 19 8.81 -18.67 -4.82
CA LEU A 19 8.35 -17.54 -4.02
C LEU A 19 6.83 -17.47 -4.10
N HIS A 20 6.17 -17.62 -2.95
CA HIS A 20 4.74 -17.40 -2.89
C HIS A 20 4.43 -15.91 -2.98
N ARG A 21 3.50 -15.59 -3.87
CA ARG A 21 2.96 -14.26 -4.08
C ARG A 21 2.49 -13.58 -2.78
N SER A 22 1.98 -14.35 -1.82
CA SER A 22 1.60 -13.86 -0.49
C SER A 22 2.72 -13.20 0.33
N LEU A 23 3.99 -13.51 0.02
CA LEU A 23 5.16 -12.94 0.70
C LEU A 23 5.56 -11.56 0.15
N THR A 24 5.10 -11.21 -1.05
CA THR A 24 5.52 -10.01 -1.77
C THR A 24 4.38 -9.07 -2.12
N GLU A 25 3.16 -9.59 -2.26
CA GLU A 25 2.00 -8.75 -2.56
C GLU A 25 1.48 -8.03 -1.31
N PRO A 26 1.15 -6.73 -1.42
CA PRO A 26 0.53 -5.98 -0.34
C PRO A 26 -0.82 -6.60 0.08
N ILE A 27 -1.05 -6.69 1.40
CA ILE A 27 -2.32 -7.15 1.95
C ILE A 27 -3.37 -6.04 1.82
N LEU A 28 -4.27 -6.20 0.85
CA LEU A 28 -5.41 -5.34 0.63
C LEU A 28 -6.64 -5.86 1.39
N LEU A 29 -7.39 -4.95 2.00
CA LEU A 29 -8.68 -5.21 2.64
C LEU A 29 -9.77 -4.53 1.79
N GLY A 30 -10.53 -5.31 1.01
CA GLY A 30 -11.59 -4.76 0.15
C GLY A 30 -11.09 -3.81 -0.94
N GLY A 31 -9.82 -3.93 -1.36
CA GLY A 31 -9.20 -3.05 -2.35
C GLY A 31 -8.49 -1.83 -1.75
N ALA A 32 -8.50 -1.63 -0.42
CA ALA A 32 -7.73 -0.59 0.27
C ALA A 32 -6.57 -1.19 1.08
N PRO A 33 -5.46 -0.46 1.33
CA PRO A 33 -4.38 -0.96 2.20
C PRO A 33 -4.92 -1.12 3.63
N ARG A 34 -4.67 -2.27 4.27
CA ARG A 34 -5.26 -2.62 5.57
C ARG A 34 -5.15 -1.48 6.61
N THR A 35 -4.00 -0.82 6.67
CA THR A 35 -3.71 0.22 7.66
C THR A 35 -4.65 1.43 7.49
N VAL A 36 -4.92 1.83 6.25
CA VAL A 36 -5.83 2.96 5.95
C VAL A 36 -7.27 2.57 6.26
N ALA A 37 -7.67 1.36 5.85
CA ALA A 37 -9.03 0.88 6.08
C ALA A 37 -9.36 0.82 7.58
N ILE A 38 -8.43 0.33 8.41
CA ILE A 38 -8.57 0.30 9.87
C ILE A 38 -8.62 1.72 10.43
N ALA A 39 -7.65 2.58 10.09
CA ALA A 39 -7.61 3.94 10.60
C ALA A 39 -8.88 4.74 10.27
N ASN A 40 -9.36 4.64 9.02
CA ASN A 40 -10.60 5.30 8.59
C ASN A 40 -11.83 4.72 9.28
N GLY A 41 -11.91 3.39 9.41
CA GLY A 41 -13.00 2.72 10.13
C GLY A 41 -13.06 3.14 11.60
N THR A 42 -11.92 3.23 12.28
CA THR A 42 -11.85 3.70 13.67
C THR A 42 -12.27 5.17 13.79
N LEU A 43 -11.79 6.03 12.89
CA LEU A 43 -12.14 7.46 12.92
C LEU A 43 -13.63 7.68 12.66
N ALA A 44 -14.19 6.95 11.69
CA ALA A 44 -15.63 6.96 11.42
C ALA A 44 -16.45 6.41 12.59
N ALA A 45 -16.00 5.34 13.26
CA ALA A 45 -16.68 4.78 14.43
C ALA A 45 -16.62 5.74 15.64
N ALA A 46 -15.48 6.39 15.88
CA ALA A 46 -15.32 7.40 16.92
C ALA A 46 -16.29 8.58 16.72
N VAL A 47 -16.45 9.05 15.48
CA VAL A 47 -17.38 10.14 15.15
C VAL A 47 -18.84 9.64 15.17
N GLY A 48 -19.13 8.53 14.51
CA GLY A 48 -20.49 8.03 14.31
C GLY A 48 -21.13 7.48 15.57
N LEU A 49 -20.40 6.65 16.32
CA LEU A 49 -20.89 6.02 17.55
C LEU A 49 -20.47 6.81 18.79
N GLY A 50 -19.22 7.29 18.84
CA GLY A 50 -18.68 7.98 20.02
C GLY A 50 -19.29 9.38 20.23
N LEU A 51 -19.37 10.19 19.18
CA LEU A 51 -20.05 11.50 19.22
C LEU A 51 -21.54 11.40 18.86
N GLN A 52 -22.06 10.21 18.58
CA GLN A 52 -23.42 9.95 18.07
C GLN A 52 -23.75 10.66 16.73
N LEU A 53 -22.74 11.18 16.04
CA LEU A 53 -22.87 11.87 14.76
C LEU A 53 -22.89 10.85 13.61
N TRP A 54 -23.91 10.00 13.57
CA TRP A 54 -23.97 8.85 12.65
C TRP A 54 -23.96 9.26 11.16
N LEU A 55 -24.60 10.39 10.79
CA LEU A 55 -24.51 10.92 9.41
C LEU A 55 -23.07 11.32 9.07
N PRO A 56 -22.43 12.25 9.80
CA PRO A 56 -21.03 12.60 9.56
C PRO A 56 -20.09 11.39 9.59
N GLY A 57 -20.29 10.46 10.53
CA GLY A 57 -19.50 9.23 10.65
C GLY A 57 -19.62 8.34 9.41
N MET A 58 -20.84 8.13 8.88
CA MET A 58 -21.03 7.39 7.63
C MET A 58 -20.42 8.09 6.43
N VAL A 59 -20.57 9.41 6.31
CA VAL A 59 -19.96 10.18 5.21
C VAL A 59 -18.44 10.05 5.26
N LEU A 60 -17.83 10.21 6.44
CA LEU A 60 -16.40 9.99 6.66
C LEU A 60 -15.97 8.58 6.23
N TRP A 61 -16.74 7.57 6.63
CA TRP A 61 -16.45 6.19 6.28
C TRP A 61 -16.46 5.96 4.77
N ILE A 62 -17.54 6.34 4.08
CA ILE A 62 -17.70 6.12 2.65
C ILE A 62 -16.65 6.89 1.85
N VAL A 63 -16.45 8.18 2.16
CA VAL A 63 -15.48 9.03 1.45
C VAL A 63 -14.07 8.52 1.70
N GLY A 64 -13.69 8.30 2.96
CA GLY A 64 -12.35 7.84 3.30
C GLY A 64 -12.02 6.45 2.75
N HIS A 65 -12.98 5.53 2.77
CA HIS A 65 -12.78 4.19 2.22
C HIS A 65 -12.70 4.22 0.69
N SER A 66 -13.55 5.00 0.03
CA SER A 66 -13.51 5.18 -1.43
C SER A 66 -12.17 5.77 -1.90
N LEU A 67 -11.67 6.79 -1.19
CA LEU A 67 -10.34 7.36 -1.43
C LEU A 67 -9.23 6.33 -1.19
N ALA A 68 -9.35 5.49 -0.16
CA ALA A 68 -8.37 4.45 0.12
C ALA A 68 -8.32 3.36 -0.96
N VAL A 69 -9.48 2.95 -1.50
CA VAL A 69 -9.58 2.01 -2.62
C VAL A 69 -9.01 2.62 -3.90
N TRP A 70 -9.33 3.89 -4.17
CA TRP A 70 -8.75 4.60 -5.32
C TRP A 70 -7.23 4.72 -5.20
N GLY A 71 -6.71 5.06 -4.02
CA GLY A 71 -5.27 5.12 -3.75
C GLY A 71 -4.58 3.78 -3.95
N ALA A 72 -5.13 2.68 -3.43
CA ALA A 72 -4.56 1.34 -3.65
C ALA A 72 -4.66 0.87 -5.11
N ARG A 73 -5.65 1.35 -5.87
CA ARG A 73 -5.72 1.12 -7.32
C ARG A 73 -4.59 1.83 -8.07
N VAL A 74 -4.18 3.02 -7.62
CA VAL A 74 -3.07 3.79 -8.21
C VAL A 74 -1.72 3.19 -7.80
N ASP A 75 -1.54 2.91 -6.50
CA ASP A 75 -0.34 2.28 -5.96
C ASP A 75 -0.66 1.58 -4.61
N ALA A 76 -0.55 0.25 -4.60
CA ALA A 76 -0.81 -0.55 -3.40
C ALA A 76 0.22 -0.31 -2.27
N GLN A 77 1.41 0.22 -2.59
CA GLN A 77 2.48 0.55 -1.64
C GLN A 77 2.43 2.03 -1.20
N PHE A 78 1.48 2.84 -1.72
CA PHE A 78 1.39 4.28 -1.47
C PHE A 78 1.57 4.67 0.00
N MET A 79 0.90 3.97 0.92
CA MET A 79 1.01 4.27 2.34
C MET A 79 2.37 3.97 2.96
N ALA A 80 3.04 2.91 2.54
CA ALA A 80 4.38 2.60 3.03
C ALA A 80 5.37 3.67 2.56
N VAL A 81 5.24 4.12 1.31
CA VAL A 81 6.05 5.20 0.75
C VAL A 81 5.75 6.54 1.43
N PHE A 82 4.47 6.89 1.58
CA PHE A 82 4.04 8.13 2.23
C PHE A 82 4.47 8.20 3.69
N ALA A 83 4.30 7.11 4.45
CA ALA A 83 4.78 7.04 5.83
C ALA A 83 6.31 7.18 5.91
N ARG A 84 7.05 6.57 4.97
CA ARG A 84 8.51 6.73 4.87
C ARG A 84 8.89 8.18 4.52
N HIS A 85 8.14 8.82 3.63
CA HIS A 85 8.34 10.21 3.24
C HIS A 85 8.13 11.19 4.40
N ILE A 86 7.11 10.97 5.24
CA ILE A 86 6.91 11.77 6.46
C ILE A 86 8.04 11.50 7.47
N LYS A 87 8.45 10.24 7.62
CA LYS A 87 9.43 9.84 8.64
C LYS A 87 10.87 10.25 8.29
N HIS A 88 11.23 10.32 7.02
CA HIS A 88 12.59 10.62 6.57
C HIS A 88 12.63 12.00 5.93
N ARG A 89 13.54 12.87 6.41
CA ARG A 89 13.81 14.12 5.69
C ARG A 89 14.32 13.79 4.28
N GLN A 90 13.98 14.64 3.30
CA GLN A 90 14.66 14.61 2.00
C GLN A 90 16.17 14.79 2.25
N LEU A 91 16.93 13.73 2.00
CA LEU A 91 18.39 13.73 2.12
C LEU A 91 19.09 13.99 0.76
N LEU A 92 18.37 14.56 -0.20
CA LEU A 92 18.90 14.98 -1.49
C LEU A 92 18.51 16.43 -1.74
N ASP A 93 19.19 17.34 -1.04
CA ASP A 93 19.44 18.70 -1.52
C ASP A 93 20.73 18.63 -2.34
N VAL A 94 20.61 18.51 -3.66
CA VAL A 94 21.68 18.81 -4.63
C VAL A 94 21.17 19.88 -5.57
#